data_AF-U2RP72-F1
#
_entry.id   AF-U2RP72-F1
#
_cell.length_a   1.000
_cell.length_b   1.000
_cell.length_c   1.000
_cell.angle_alpha   90.00
_cell.angle_beta   90.00
_cell.angle_gamma   90.00
#
_symmetry.space_group_name_H-M   'P 1'
#
loop_
_entity.id
_entity.type
_entity.pdbx_description
1 polymer ?
#
loop_
_entity_poly.entity_id
_entity_poly.type
_entity_poly.pdbx_seq_one_letter_code
_entity_poly.pdbx_strand_id
1 'polypeptide(L)'
;VRATRLSAAAPPDGARWLRDEERSGGLVVDFAIHDIDQANALLGAPRAVTALPLRGDGFGAPVAVTIEYADGGIAQVLAVADLPAGTPFQTSLDVVGDVGLDALADAPGDPFEEQARYFLGCVESGVRPRRAPVAAAVDALRVSLAARESLRTGARVILAE
;
A
#
# COMPACT_ATOMS: atom_id res chain seq x y z
N VAL A 1 9.87 -1.59 -8.40
CA VAL A 1 9.15 -0.50 -7.69
C VAL A 1 9.68 -0.41 -6.26
N ARG A 2 9.93 0.80 -5.78
CA ARG A 2 10.22 1.06 -4.35
C ARG A 2 9.22 2.08 -3.84
N ALA A 3 8.52 1.78 -2.75
CA ALA A 3 7.57 2.70 -2.14
C ALA A 3 7.89 2.91 -0.65
N THR A 4 7.62 4.12 -0.17
CA THR A 4 7.66 4.40 1.27
C THR A 4 6.40 5.14 1.69
N ARG A 5 5.92 4.84 2.89
CA ARG A 5 4.78 5.52 3.50
C ARG A 5 5.03 5.71 4.98
N LEU A 6 5.19 6.96 5.38
CA LEU A 6 5.72 7.36 6.66
C LEU A 6 4.78 8.34 7.33
N SER A 7 4.49 8.16 8.61
CA SER A 7 3.82 9.16 9.43
C SER A 7 4.27 9.09 10.88
N ALA A 8 4.03 10.18 11.61
CA ALA A 8 4.05 10.14 13.06
C ALA A 8 3.06 9.09 13.62
N ALA A 9 3.30 8.68 14.86
CA ALA A 9 2.35 7.90 15.64
C ALA A 9 0.97 8.56 15.70
N ALA A 10 -0.09 7.77 15.52
CA ALA A 10 -1.44 8.24 15.73
C ALA A 10 -1.62 8.73 17.20
N PRO A 11 -2.30 9.87 17.43
CA PRO A 11 -2.53 10.39 18.77
C PRO A 11 -3.15 9.34 19.71
N PRO A 12 -2.92 9.40 21.04
CA PRO A 12 -3.49 8.46 22.00
C PRO A 12 -5.02 8.33 21.88
N ASP A 13 -5.70 9.46 21.69
CA ASP A 13 -7.16 9.57 21.52
C ASP A 13 -7.65 9.31 20.10
N GLY A 14 -6.73 9.06 19.17
CA GLY A 14 -7.06 8.68 17.79
C GLY A 14 -7.82 7.36 17.72
N ALA A 15 -8.34 7.06 16.52
CA ALA A 15 -9.13 5.89 16.18
C ALA A 15 -8.64 4.59 16.85
N ARG A 16 -9.21 4.25 18.03
CA ARG A 16 -8.78 3.09 18.84
C ARG A 16 -8.87 1.77 18.08
N TRP A 17 -9.74 1.69 17.08
CA TRP A 17 -9.89 0.52 16.22
C TRP A 17 -8.66 0.24 15.35
N LEU A 18 -7.82 1.25 15.04
CA LEU A 18 -6.57 1.04 14.28
C LEU A 18 -5.60 0.15 15.05
N ARG A 19 -5.51 0.35 16.37
CA ARG A 19 -4.62 -0.44 17.25
C ARG A 19 -5.10 -1.88 17.46
N ASP A 20 -6.34 -2.16 17.12
CA ASP A 20 -6.91 -3.50 17.16
C ASP A 20 -6.77 -4.15 15.79
N GLU A 21 -5.75 -4.99 15.62
CA GLU A 21 -5.45 -5.64 14.33
C GLU A 21 -6.58 -6.55 13.82
N GLU A 22 -7.44 -7.07 14.70
CA GLU A 22 -8.60 -7.85 14.25
C GLU A 22 -9.63 -6.97 13.54
N ARG A 23 -9.67 -5.68 13.88
CA ARG A 23 -10.56 -4.68 13.29
C ARG A 23 -9.92 -3.93 12.13
N SER A 24 -8.63 -3.60 12.23
CA SER A 24 -7.92 -2.80 11.22
C SER A 24 -7.21 -3.63 10.15
N GLY A 25 -6.89 -4.89 10.45
CA GLY A 25 -5.98 -5.69 9.63
C GLY A 25 -4.51 -5.34 9.83
N GLY A 26 -4.18 -4.39 10.71
CA GLY A 26 -2.83 -3.94 10.99
C GLY A 26 -2.26 -2.99 9.92
N LEU A 27 -1.00 -2.58 10.11
CA LEU A 27 -0.35 -1.53 9.30
C LEU A 27 -0.38 -1.82 7.80
N VAL A 28 -0.19 -3.08 7.41
CA VAL A 28 -0.06 -3.43 5.98
C VAL A 28 -1.41 -3.39 5.27
N VAL A 29 -2.50 -3.71 5.97
CA VAL A 29 -3.86 -3.70 5.39
C VAL A 29 -4.44 -2.29 5.39
N ASP A 30 -4.28 -1.54 6.48
CA ASP A 30 -4.85 -0.19 6.59
C ASP A 30 -3.99 0.87 5.91
N PHE A 31 -2.68 0.83 6.14
CA PHE A 31 -1.78 1.94 5.78
C PHE A 31 -1.02 1.67 4.48
N ALA A 32 -0.39 0.51 4.33
CA ALA A 32 0.46 0.19 3.18
C ALA A 32 -0.32 -0.26 1.92
N ILE A 33 -1.63 -0.51 2.02
CA ILE A 33 -2.44 -1.01 0.90
C ILE A 33 -2.42 -0.09 -0.32
N HIS A 34 -2.27 1.21 -0.12
CA HIS A 34 -2.15 2.19 -1.20
C HIS A 34 -0.90 1.96 -2.04
N ASP A 35 0.25 1.74 -1.40
CA ASP A 35 1.52 1.50 -2.07
C ASP A 35 1.52 0.15 -2.78
N ILE A 36 0.82 -0.84 -2.21
CA ILE A 36 0.60 -2.16 -2.80
C ILE A 36 -0.30 -2.07 -4.05
N ASP A 37 -1.39 -1.31 -4.00
CA ASP A 37 -2.27 -1.06 -5.14
C ASP A 37 -1.52 -0.41 -6.31
N GLN A 38 -0.74 0.64 -6.02
CA GLN A 38 0.10 1.31 -7.03
C GLN A 38 1.14 0.37 -7.62
N ALA A 39 1.81 -0.44 -6.79
CA ALA A 39 2.77 -1.43 -7.27
C ALA A 39 2.10 -2.49 -8.18
N ASN A 40 0.91 -2.97 -7.82
CA ASN A 40 0.14 -3.90 -8.65
C ASN A 40 -0.28 -3.26 -9.99
N ALA A 41 -0.71 -2.01 -9.98
CA ALA A 41 -1.08 -1.29 -11.20
C ALA A 41 0.12 -1.15 -12.17
N LEU A 42 1.34 -1.03 -11.65
CA LEU A 42 2.57 -0.85 -12.43
C LEU A 42 3.23 -2.16 -12.86
N LEU A 43 3.22 -3.18 -12.00
CA LEU A 43 3.95 -4.44 -12.20
C LEU A 43 3.05 -5.64 -12.55
N GLY A 44 1.73 -5.45 -12.57
CA GLY A 44 0.77 -6.46 -12.98
C GLY A 44 0.45 -7.48 -11.89
N ALA A 45 0.44 -8.76 -12.26
CA ALA A 45 -0.09 -9.82 -11.41
C ALA A 45 0.90 -10.24 -10.30
N PRO A 46 0.57 -10.05 -9.01
CA PRO A 46 1.44 -10.45 -7.90
C PRO A 46 1.42 -11.97 -7.69
N ARG A 47 2.60 -12.55 -7.40
CA ARG A 47 2.84 -14.00 -7.29
C ARG A 47 3.23 -14.46 -5.90
N ALA A 48 4.00 -13.65 -5.18
CA ALA A 48 4.40 -13.98 -3.83
C ALA A 48 4.68 -12.73 -3.02
N VAL A 49 4.53 -12.85 -1.71
CA VAL A 49 4.76 -11.77 -0.75
C VAL A 49 5.63 -12.29 0.39
N THR A 50 6.62 -11.50 0.77
CA THR A 50 7.37 -11.68 2.01
C THR A 50 7.29 -10.38 2.79
N ALA A 51 6.87 -10.44 4.05
CA ALA A 51 6.81 -9.29 4.93
C ALA A 51 7.55 -9.58 6.24
N LEU A 52 8.29 -8.58 6.72
CA LEU A 52 9.10 -8.69 7.93
C LEU A 52 8.76 -7.52 8.87
N PRO A 53 8.47 -7.80 10.15
CA PRO A 53 8.42 -6.75 11.15
C PRO A 53 9.85 -6.26 11.41
N LEU A 54 10.01 -4.95 11.54
CA LEU A 54 11.25 -4.35 12.04
C LEU A 54 11.09 -4.06 13.54
N ARG A 55 12.16 -3.56 14.18
CA ARG A 55 12.12 -3.24 15.62
C ARG A 55 11.08 -2.16 15.90
N GLY A 56 10.11 -2.49 16.73
CA GLY A 56 9.02 -1.62 17.16
C GLY A 56 7.88 -2.46 17.75
N ASP A 57 6.87 -1.81 18.31
CA ASP A 57 5.66 -2.45 18.84
C ASP A 57 4.39 -1.69 18.45
N GLY A 58 3.26 -2.40 18.46
CA GLY A 58 1.95 -1.85 18.11
C GLY A 58 1.73 -1.58 16.62
N PHE A 59 0.57 -1.00 16.29
CA PHE A 59 0.11 -0.78 14.92
C PHE A 59 1.12 -0.01 14.06
N GLY A 60 1.83 0.96 14.62
CA GLY A 60 2.73 1.83 13.85
C GLY A 60 4.11 1.25 13.55
N ALA A 61 4.45 0.09 14.14
CA ALA A 61 5.78 -0.48 14.07
C ALA A 61 6.23 -0.67 12.61
N PRO A 62 7.51 -0.38 12.28
CA PRO A 62 7.94 -0.38 10.89
C PRO A 62 7.82 -1.79 10.27
N VAL A 63 7.30 -1.87 9.04
CA VAL A 63 7.17 -3.11 8.28
C VAL A 63 7.83 -2.96 6.91
N ALA A 64 8.62 -3.95 6.52
CA ALA A 64 9.14 -4.09 5.16
C ALA A 64 8.38 -5.21 4.43
N VAL A 65 7.86 -4.91 3.23
CA VAL A 65 7.17 -5.87 2.36
C VAL A 65 7.89 -5.98 1.03
N THR A 66 8.13 -7.19 0.55
CA THR A 66 8.60 -7.49 -0.82
C THR A 66 7.53 -8.28 -1.55
N ILE A 67 7.15 -7.83 -2.74
CA ILE A 67 6.18 -8.48 -3.61
C ILE A 67 6.88 -8.85 -4.92
N GLU A 68 6.72 -10.10 -5.35
CA GLU A 68 7.21 -10.62 -6.62
C GLU A 68 6.04 -10.72 -7.61
N TYR A 69 6.26 -10.34 -8.87
CA TYR A 69 5.23 -10.28 -9.91
C TYR A 69 5.49 -11.31 -11.03
N ALA A 70 4.43 -11.66 -11.77
CA ALA A 70 4.43 -12.69 -12.80
C ALA A 70 5.49 -12.47 -13.88
N ASP A 71 5.68 -11.21 -14.30
CA ASP A 71 6.62 -10.82 -15.35
C ASP A 71 8.02 -10.47 -14.82
N GLY A 72 8.34 -10.91 -13.59
CA GLY A 72 9.66 -10.72 -12.96
C GLY A 72 9.85 -9.37 -12.25
N GLY A 73 8.83 -8.51 -12.25
CA GLY A 73 8.83 -7.28 -11.46
C GLY A 73 8.93 -7.55 -9.96
N ILE A 74 9.54 -6.61 -9.23
CA ILE A 74 9.63 -6.66 -7.76
C ILE A 74 9.20 -5.30 -7.19
N ALA A 75 8.35 -5.33 -6.17
CA ALA A 75 8.05 -4.16 -5.33
C ALA A 75 8.65 -4.32 -3.94
N GLN A 76 9.23 -3.24 -3.41
CA GLN A 76 9.69 -3.13 -2.04
C GLN A 76 8.98 -1.95 -1.36
N VAL A 77 8.24 -2.23 -0.30
CA VAL A 77 7.43 -1.24 0.44
C VAL A 77 7.94 -1.14 1.87
N LEU A 78 8.21 0.08 2.34
CA LEU A 78 8.46 0.38 3.75
C LEU A 78 7.31 1.23 4.30
N ALA A 79 6.58 0.69 5.27
CA ALA A 79 5.50 1.39 5.95
C ALA A 79 5.86 1.63 7.41
N VAL A 80 5.69 2.87 7.88
CA VAL A 80 5.99 3.28 9.26
C VAL A 80 4.95 4.29 9.72
N ALA A 81 4.28 4.00 10.83
CA ALA A 81 3.31 4.92 11.43
C ALA A 81 3.54 5.12 12.93
N ASP A 82 4.80 5.04 13.38
CA ASP A 82 5.25 5.28 14.76
C ASP A 82 6.37 6.33 14.87
N LEU A 83 6.57 7.16 13.84
CA LEU A 83 7.61 8.20 13.87
C LEU A 83 7.32 9.25 14.95
N PRO A 84 8.34 10.05 15.35
CA PRO A 84 8.18 11.09 16.37
C PRO A 84 7.01 12.04 16.07
N ALA A 85 6.39 12.54 17.14
CA ALA A 85 5.32 13.52 17.03
C ALA A 85 5.77 14.75 16.23
N GLY A 86 4.93 15.21 15.31
CA GLY A 86 5.24 16.31 14.40
C GLY A 86 5.88 15.89 13.08
N THR A 87 6.27 14.61 12.89
CA THR A 87 6.65 14.11 11.58
C THR A 87 5.44 14.16 10.63
N PRO A 88 5.52 14.88 9.49
CA PRO A 88 4.43 14.94 8.54
C PRO A 88 4.21 13.57 7.88
N PHE A 89 3.01 13.36 7.36
CA PHE A 89 2.76 12.24 6.45
C PHE A 89 3.60 12.41 5.17
N GLN A 90 4.25 11.35 4.74
CA GLN A 90 5.07 11.32 3.52
C GLN A 90 4.83 10.02 2.77
N THR A 91 4.82 10.10 1.45
CA THR A 91 4.76 8.94 0.56
C THR A 91 5.75 9.11 -0.58
N SER A 92 6.35 8.03 -1.05
CA SER A 92 7.20 8.01 -2.24
C SER A 92 6.94 6.75 -3.06
N LEU A 93 7.17 6.84 -4.37
CA LEU A 93 7.08 5.71 -5.29
C LEU A 93 8.09 5.90 -6.42
N ASP A 94 9.04 4.99 -6.52
CA ASP A 94 10.08 4.97 -7.54
C ASP A 94 9.91 3.73 -8.43
N VAL A 95 10.02 3.92 -9.74
CA VAL A 95 9.93 2.87 -10.76
C VAL A 95 11.26 2.83 -11.51
N VAL A 96 12.04 1.78 -11.26
CA VAL A 96 13.30 1.51 -11.98
C VAL A 96 13.04 0.45 -13.05
N GLY A 97 13.34 0.78 -14.29
CA GLY A 97 13.32 -0.11 -15.45
C GLY A 97 14.69 -0.23 -16.12
N ASP A 98 14.72 -0.87 -17.28
CA ASP A 98 15.92 -1.06 -18.10
C ASP A 98 16.39 0.23 -18.80
N VAL A 99 15.48 1.16 -19.07
CA VAL A 99 15.75 2.45 -19.72
C VAL A 99 15.90 3.62 -18.76
N GLY A 100 15.68 3.44 -17.45
CA GLY A 100 15.86 4.51 -16.48
C GLY A 100 15.02 4.39 -15.20
N LEU A 101 14.84 5.54 -14.55
CA LEU A 101 14.10 5.72 -13.30
C LEU A 101 13.03 6.80 -13.53
N ASP A 102 11.81 6.52 -13.05
CA ASP A 102 10.77 7.53 -12.83
C ASP A 102 10.38 7.54 -11.35
N ALA A 103 9.93 8.68 -10.85
CA ALA A 103 9.58 8.85 -9.44
C ALA A 103 8.32 9.72 -9.30
N LEU A 104 7.49 9.38 -8.31
CA LEU A 104 6.30 10.15 -7.99
C LEU A 104 6.68 11.60 -7.68
N ALA A 105 6.09 12.50 -8.45
CA ALA A 105 6.19 13.93 -8.24
C ALA A 105 4.93 14.46 -7.56
N ASP A 106 5.10 15.54 -6.79
CA ASP A 106 3.96 16.29 -6.27
C ASP A 106 3.10 16.80 -7.43
N ALA A 107 1.80 16.50 -7.37
CA ALA A 107 0.82 17.03 -8.30
C ALA A 107 -0.03 18.11 -7.60
N PRO A 108 -0.38 19.21 -8.29
CA PRO A 108 -1.28 20.20 -7.74
C PRO A 108 -2.71 19.64 -7.62
N GLY A 109 -3.45 20.12 -6.61
CA GLY A 109 -4.85 19.75 -6.39
C GLY A 109 -5.03 18.76 -5.24
N ASP A 110 -6.29 18.48 -4.91
CA ASP A 110 -6.67 17.52 -3.88
C ASP A 110 -6.91 16.14 -4.53
N PRO A 111 -6.13 15.10 -4.20
CA PRO A 111 -6.30 13.78 -4.80
C PRO A 111 -7.67 13.15 -4.52
N PHE A 112 -8.31 13.49 -3.39
CA PHE A 112 -9.65 13.00 -3.06
C PHE A 112 -10.70 13.66 -3.95
N GLU A 113 -10.57 14.97 -4.20
CA GLU A 113 -11.46 15.69 -5.10
C GLU A 113 -11.30 15.18 -6.54
N GLU A 114 -10.07 14.96 -7.01
CA GLU A 114 -9.80 14.40 -8.33
C GLU A 114 -10.37 12.98 -8.49
N GLN A 115 -10.23 12.14 -7.47
CA GLN A 115 -10.82 10.79 -7.48
C GLN A 115 -12.34 10.83 -7.54
N ALA A 116 -12.98 11.69 -6.73
CA ALA A 116 -14.43 11.86 -6.71
C ALA A 116 -14.94 12.39 -8.07
N ARG A 117 -14.28 13.41 -8.62
CA ARG A 117 -14.61 13.98 -9.94
C ARG A 117 -14.50 12.91 -11.04
N TYR A 118 -13.44 12.12 -11.03
CA TYR A 118 -13.26 11.03 -11.98
C TYR A 118 -14.38 9.99 -11.89
N PHE A 119 -14.76 9.60 -10.67
CA PHE A 119 -15.84 8.63 -10.46
C PHE A 119 -17.19 9.17 -10.94
N LEU A 120 -17.52 10.42 -10.59
CA LEU A 120 -18.76 11.07 -11.05
C LEU A 120 -18.84 11.13 -12.58
N GLY A 121 -17.75 11.50 -13.26
CA GLY A 121 -17.71 11.50 -14.72
C GLY A 121 -17.94 10.12 -15.34
N CYS A 122 -17.47 9.05 -14.68
CA CYS A 122 -17.76 7.67 -15.11
C CYS A 122 -19.25 7.34 -14.99
N VAL A 123 -19.88 7.74 -13.87
CA VAL A 123 -21.32 7.55 -13.63
C VAL A 123 -22.16 8.29 -14.67
N GLU A 124 -21.87 9.57 -14.88
CA GLU A 124 -22.58 10.42 -15.86
C GLU A 124 -22.48 9.87 -17.29
N SER A 125 -21.32 9.31 -17.64
CA SER A 125 -21.06 8.74 -18.97
C SER A 125 -21.51 7.28 -19.11
N GLY A 126 -22.01 6.65 -18.04
CA GLY A 126 -22.41 5.23 -18.05
C GLY A 126 -21.25 4.26 -18.30
N VAL A 127 -20.02 4.63 -17.97
CA VAL A 127 -18.82 3.79 -18.18
C VAL A 127 -18.25 3.29 -16.85
N ARG A 128 -17.55 2.15 -16.88
CA ARG A 128 -16.86 1.63 -15.70
C ARG A 128 -15.53 2.36 -15.48
N PRO A 129 -15.13 2.64 -14.23
CA PRO A 129 -13.81 3.18 -13.92
C PRO A 129 -12.69 2.26 -14.42
N ARG A 130 -11.69 2.85 -15.07
CA ARG A 130 -10.47 2.18 -15.54
C ARG A 130 -9.24 2.44 -14.66
N ARG A 131 -9.16 3.59 -13.99
CA ARG A 131 -7.99 3.95 -13.16
C ARG A 131 -7.98 3.28 -11.78
N ALA A 132 -9.16 3.00 -11.23
CA ALA A 132 -9.34 2.33 -9.95
C ALA A 132 -10.56 1.39 -10.04
N PRO A 133 -10.51 0.34 -10.87
CA PRO A 133 -11.59 -0.63 -10.94
C PRO A 133 -11.69 -1.40 -9.61
N VAL A 134 -12.89 -1.88 -9.27
CA VAL A 134 -13.12 -2.67 -8.04
C VAL A 134 -12.19 -3.88 -7.95
N ALA A 135 -11.88 -4.52 -9.09
CA ALA A 135 -10.95 -5.65 -9.12
C ALA A 135 -9.56 -5.28 -8.59
N ALA A 136 -9.03 -4.09 -8.92
CA ALA A 136 -7.73 -3.65 -8.41
C ALA A 136 -7.74 -3.50 -6.88
N ALA A 137 -8.82 -2.95 -6.32
CA ALA A 137 -8.98 -2.84 -4.86
C ALA A 137 -9.04 -4.22 -4.17
N VAL A 138 -9.72 -5.19 -4.78
CA VAL A 138 -9.75 -6.58 -4.29
C VAL A 138 -8.36 -7.22 -4.37
N ASP A 139 -7.62 -7.01 -5.45
CA ASP A 139 -6.27 -7.54 -5.62
C ASP A 139 -5.29 -6.92 -4.62
N ALA A 140 -5.35 -5.60 -4.40
CA ALA A 140 -4.56 -4.93 -3.37
C ALA A 140 -4.84 -5.51 -1.97
N LEU A 141 -6.12 -5.71 -1.62
CA LEU A 141 -6.49 -6.34 -0.36
C LEU A 141 -5.98 -7.79 -0.25
N ARG A 142 -6.06 -8.58 -1.33
CA ARG A 142 -5.53 -9.95 -1.38
C ARG A 142 -4.04 -9.97 -1.05
N VAL A 143 -3.26 -9.05 -1.62
CA VAL A 143 -1.82 -8.92 -1.38
C VAL A 143 -1.54 -8.44 0.04
N SER A 144 -2.28 -7.45 0.56
CA SER A 144 -2.13 -6.98 1.94
C SER A 144 -2.44 -8.06 2.97
N LEU A 145 -3.45 -8.89 2.74
CA LEU A 145 -3.77 -10.03 3.61
C LEU A 145 -2.67 -11.10 3.56
N ALA A 146 -2.09 -11.37 2.38
CA ALA A 146 -0.94 -12.26 2.26
C ALA A 146 0.31 -11.69 2.96
N ALA A 147 0.54 -10.38 2.89
CA ALA A 147 1.60 -9.72 3.64
C ALA A 147 1.39 -9.84 5.15
N ARG A 148 0.16 -9.65 5.64
CA ARG A 148 -0.20 -9.87 7.05
C ARG A 148 0.05 -11.32 7.48
N GLU A 149 -0.31 -12.29 6.64
CA GLU A 149 -0.03 -13.70 6.92
C GLU A 149 1.48 -13.98 6.95
N SER A 150 2.25 -13.36 6.07
CA SER A 150 3.71 -13.45 6.06
C SER A 150 4.32 -12.88 7.35
N LEU A 151 3.83 -11.74 7.85
CA LEU A 151 4.24 -11.18 9.15
C LEU A 151 3.95 -12.15 10.30
N ARG A 152 2.78 -12.79 10.28
CA ARG A 152 2.33 -13.71 11.34
C ARG A 152 3.13 -15.01 11.38
N THR A 153 3.54 -15.50 10.21
CA THR A 153 4.18 -16.82 10.06
C THR A 153 5.70 -16.74 9.88
N GLY A 154 6.23 -15.58 9.52
CA GLY A 154 7.62 -15.41 9.09
C GLY A 154 7.94 -16.09 7.75
N ALA A 155 6.93 -16.54 7.00
CA ALA A 155 7.10 -17.30 5.77
C ALA A 155 6.71 -16.49 4.54
N ARG A 156 7.32 -16.83 3.39
CA ARG A 156 6.89 -16.35 2.07
C ARG A 156 5.50 -16.94 1.74
N VAL A 157 4.57 -16.08 1.35
CA VAL A 157 3.19 -16.47 0.99
C VAL A 157 3.05 -16.46 -0.53
N ILE A 158 2.59 -17.57 -1.11
CA ILE A 158 2.30 -17.69 -2.54
C ILE A 158 0.86 -17.24 -2.79
N LEU A 159 0.68 -16.39 -3.79
CA LEU A 159 -0.62 -15.96 -4.26
C LEU A 159 -1.04 -16.89 -5.41
N ALA A 160 -2.14 -17.63 -5.22
CA ALA A 160 -2.73 -18.44 -6.29
C ALA A 160 -3.18 -17.55 -7.45
N GLU A 161 -3.19 -18.09 -8.67
CA GLU A 161 -3.78 -17.40 -9.83
C GLU A 161 -5.28 -17.14 -9.62
#